data_AF-A0A3N1DAT5-F1
#
_entry.id   AF-A0A3N1DAT5-F1
#
_cell.length_a   1.000
_cell.length_b   1.000
_cell.length_c   1.000
_cell.angle_alpha   90.00
_cell.angle_beta   90.00
_cell.angle_gamma   90.00
#
_symmetry.space_group_name_H-M   'P 1'
#
loop_
_entity.id
_entity.type
_entity.pdbx_description
1 polymer ?
#
loop_
_entity_poly.entity_id
_entity_poly.type
_entity_poly.pdbx_seq_one_letter_code
_entity_poly.pdbx_strand_id
1 'polypeptide(L)'
;MTNEFLGAQLLVIIVVFALASWGKLHGPKNRMALVYALAEGVLALALLATDALVPRLVTVAGLAAATWVVSELRTTRPDDGCGCFGRLSRIRIGWRTVARTALIAGVAFAACWAPMAGWEVFADGPGLAEVFLVAELAVIAAVSPESAALLKRAAVPCERRPVPLTDTLRVLHGSAAWRKHGAGLGEPSDVWRELCWRFLVYPVRGGELVFAVSIADGEVRAAHVPVLPERNGSGLLSAPVFV
;
A
#
# COMPACT_ATOMS: atom_id res chain seq x y z
N MET A 1 -33.16 1.79 23.14
CA MET A 1 -31.75 2.19 22.92
C MET A 1 -30.86 0.99 22.59
N THR A 2 -31.02 -0.16 23.26
CA THR A 2 -30.24 -1.38 22.98
C THR A 2 -30.44 -1.94 21.56
N ASN A 3 -31.67 -2.06 21.06
CA ASN A 3 -31.91 -2.62 19.72
C ASN A 3 -31.40 -1.71 18.59
N GLU A 4 -31.63 -0.40 18.69
CA GLU A 4 -31.09 0.61 17.76
C GLU A 4 -29.56 0.57 17.71
N PHE A 5 -28.91 0.48 18.88
CA PHE A 5 -27.46 0.40 18.99
C PHE A 5 -26.92 -0.89 18.36
N LEU A 6 -27.53 -2.04 18.67
CA LEU A 6 -27.15 -3.34 18.11
C LEU A 6 -27.38 -3.42 16.59
N GLY A 7 -28.46 -2.83 16.10
CA GLY A 7 -28.71 -2.66 14.66
C GLY A 7 -27.64 -1.81 13.98
N ALA A 8 -27.22 -0.70 14.61
CA ALA A 8 -26.14 0.14 14.11
C ALA A 8 -24.80 -0.63 14.02
N GLN A 9 -24.46 -1.46 15.02
CA GLN A 9 -23.25 -2.29 14.97
C GLN A 9 -23.25 -3.22 13.74
N LEU A 10 -24.39 -3.83 13.44
CA LEU A 10 -24.56 -4.70 12.28
C LEU A 10 -24.35 -3.93 10.97
N LEU A 11 -24.92 -2.73 10.86
CA LEU A 11 -24.73 -1.86 9.70
C LEU A 11 -23.28 -1.43 9.51
N VAL A 12 -22.58 -1.06 10.59
CA VAL A 12 -21.15 -0.68 10.52
C VAL A 12 -20.32 -1.81 9.94
N ILE A 13 -20.53 -3.05 10.37
CA ILE A 13 -19.79 -4.21 9.83
C ILE A 13 -20.10 -4.42 8.35
N ILE A 14 -21.37 -4.38 7.96
CA ILE A 14 -21.77 -4.54 6.54
C ILE A 14 -21.09 -3.47 5.68
N VAL A 15 -21.13 -2.20 6.10
CA VAL A 15 -20.52 -1.08 5.37
C VAL A 15 -19.01 -1.23 5.29
N VAL A 16 -18.34 -1.61 6.38
CA VAL A 16 -16.88 -1.82 6.40
C VAL A 16 -16.46 -2.92 5.43
N PHE A 17 -17.16 -4.05 5.41
CA PHE A 17 -16.87 -5.15 4.48
C PHE A 17 -17.16 -4.77 3.03
N ALA A 18 -18.26 -4.05 2.76
CA ALA A 18 -18.58 -3.55 1.43
C ALA A 18 -17.51 -2.60 0.89
N LEU A 19 -17.05 -1.65 1.71
CA LEU A 19 -15.96 -0.72 1.34
C LEU A 19 -14.63 -1.46 1.13
N ALA A 20 -14.31 -2.45 1.97
CA ALA A 20 -13.10 -3.25 1.84
C ALA A 20 -13.09 -4.08 0.55
N SER A 21 -14.22 -4.72 0.22
CA SER A 21 -14.38 -5.48 -1.02
C SER A 21 -14.28 -4.55 -2.24
N TRP A 22 -14.97 -3.41 -2.23
CA TRP A 22 -14.90 -2.40 -3.29
C TRP A 22 -13.48 -1.91 -3.56
N GLY A 23 -12.73 -1.56 -2.50
CA GLY A 23 -11.35 -1.11 -2.63
C GLY A 23 -10.43 -2.16 -3.26
N LYS A 24 -10.62 -3.45 -2.93
CA LYS A 24 -9.84 -4.56 -3.51
C LYS A 24 -10.20 -4.82 -4.98
N LEU A 25 -11.45 -4.64 -5.36
CA LEU A 25 -11.93 -4.77 -6.75
C LEU A 25 -11.34 -3.69 -7.68
N HIS A 26 -11.15 -2.48 -7.19
CA HIS A 26 -10.59 -1.35 -7.95
C HIS A 26 -9.05 -1.27 -7.94
N GLY A 27 -8.36 -2.16 -7.21
CA GLY A 27 -6.90 -2.21 -7.11
C GLY A 27 -6.20 -3.09 -8.17
N PRO A 28 -4.86 -3.15 -8.17
CA PRO A 28 -4.10 -4.07 -9.02
C PRO A 28 -4.47 -5.53 -8.72
N LYS A 29 -4.82 -6.27 -9.78
CA LYS A 29 -5.47 -7.59 -9.69
C LYS A 29 -4.45 -8.70 -9.34
N ASN A 30 -4.37 -9.07 -8.07
CA ASN A 30 -3.80 -10.35 -7.62
C ASN A 30 -4.94 -11.34 -7.37
N ARG A 31 -4.78 -12.61 -7.79
CA ARG A 31 -5.74 -13.71 -7.54
C ARG A 31 -6.13 -13.82 -6.06
N MET A 32 -5.19 -13.65 -5.14
CA MET A 32 -5.49 -13.65 -3.71
C MET A 32 -6.39 -12.49 -3.29
N ALA A 33 -6.16 -11.28 -3.80
CA ALA A 33 -6.98 -10.12 -3.48
C ALA A 33 -8.44 -10.30 -3.94
N LEU A 34 -8.63 -10.95 -5.11
CA LEU A 34 -9.95 -11.31 -5.62
C LEU A 34 -10.67 -12.31 -4.71
N VAL A 35 -9.97 -13.36 -4.27
CA VAL A 35 -10.55 -14.37 -3.36
C VAL A 35 -11.00 -13.72 -2.05
N TYR A 36 -10.17 -12.84 -1.48
CA TYR A 36 -10.55 -12.10 -0.26
C TYR A 36 -11.74 -11.17 -0.49
N ALA A 37 -11.77 -10.41 -1.60
CA ALA A 37 -12.89 -9.54 -1.93
C ALA A 37 -14.21 -10.31 -2.08
N LEU A 38 -14.18 -11.49 -2.71
CA LEU A 38 -15.35 -12.36 -2.83
C LEU A 38 -15.81 -12.91 -1.49
N ALA A 39 -14.87 -13.41 -0.66
CA ALA A 39 -15.21 -13.91 0.67
C ALA A 39 -15.83 -12.83 1.55
N GLU A 40 -15.28 -11.61 1.54
CA GLU A 40 -15.83 -10.46 2.25
C GLU A 40 -17.20 -10.05 1.73
N GLY A 41 -17.39 -10.05 0.40
CA GLY A 41 -18.67 -9.75 -0.22
C GLY A 41 -19.76 -10.76 0.15
N VAL A 42 -19.44 -12.05 0.11
CA VAL A 42 -20.37 -13.13 0.53
C VAL A 42 -20.73 -12.99 2.00
N LEU A 43 -19.77 -12.68 2.87
CA LEU A 43 -20.02 -12.49 4.29
C LEU A 43 -20.90 -11.25 4.57
N ALA A 44 -20.66 -10.14 3.87
CA ALA A 44 -21.49 -8.94 3.97
C ALA A 44 -22.94 -9.21 3.51
N LEU A 45 -23.11 -9.94 2.41
CA LEU A 45 -24.43 -10.35 1.93
C LEU A 45 -25.13 -11.28 2.92
N ALA A 46 -24.41 -12.23 3.53
CA ALA A 46 -24.97 -13.11 4.55
C ALA A 46 -25.44 -12.34 5.78
N LEU A 47 -24.66 -11.36 6.26
CA LEU A 47 -25.05 -10.50 7.39
C LEU A 47 -26.23 -9.57 7.05
N LEU A 48 -26.36 -9.15 5.80
CA LEU A 48 -27.46 -8.32 5.34
C LEU A 48 -28.77 -9.13 5.23
N ALA A 49 -28.69 -10.33 4.66
CA ALA A 49 -29.85 -11.14 4.29
C ALA A 49 -30.31 -12.10 5.40
N THR A 50 -29.48 -12.41 6.39
CA THR A 50 -29.78 -13.43 7.41
C THR A 50 -29.54 -12.91 8.83
N ASP A 51 -30.34 -13.38 9.76
CA ASP A 51 -30.20 -13.21 11.22
C ASP A 51 -29.34 -14.33 11.85
N ALA A 52 -28.80 -15.22 11.02
CA ALA A 52 -28.08 -16.40 11.46
C ALA A 52 -26.86 -16.03 12.32
N LEU A 53 -26.67 -16.75 13.43
CA LEU A 53 -25.54 -16.53 14.34
C LEU A 53 -24.20 -16.94 13.72
N VAL A 54 -24.20 -17.94 12.82
CA VAL A 54 -22.99 -18.48 12.18
C VAL A 54 -22.17 -17.41 11.45
N PRO A 55 -22.72 -16.64 10.47
CA PRO A 55 -21.95 -15.59 9.79
C PRO A 55 -21.42 -14.52 10.75
N ARG A 56 -22.16 -14.22 11.83
CA ARG A 56 -21.70 -13.27 12.86
C ARG A 56 -20.49 -13.79 13.63
N LEU A 57 -20.54 -15.05 14.09
CA LEU A 57 -19.42 -15.69 14.76
C LEU A 57 -18.21 -15.84 13.85
N VAL A 58 -18.41 -16.17 12.57
CA VAL A 58 -17.32 -16.22 11.57
C VAL A 58 -16.67 -14.84 11.41
N THR A 59 -17.47 -13.77 11.36
CA THR A 59 -16.98 -12.39 11.28
C THR A 59 -16.16 -12.02 12.53
N VAL A 60 -16.68 -12.32 13.72
CA VAL A 60 -15.97 -12.07 14.99
C VAL A 60 -14.66 -12.85 15.04
N ALA A 61 -14.67 -14.14 14.73
CA ALA A 61 -13.48 -14.98 14.74
C ALA A 61 -12.43 -14.47 13.74
N GLY A 62 -12.85 -14.09 12.53
CA GLY A 62 -11.97 -13.53 11.51
C GLY A 62 -11.33 -12.21 11.93
N LEU A 63 -12.11 -11.30 12.51
CA LEU A 63 -11.62 -9.99 12.99
C LEU A 63 -10.74 -10.13 14.24
N ALA A 64 -11.07 -11.06 15.14
CA ALA A 64 -10.23 -11.38 16.30
C ALA A 64 -8.90 -11.99 15.85
N ALA A 65 -8.92 -12.93 14.91
CA ALA A 65 -7.71 -13.50 14.32
C ALA A 65 -6.87 -12.45 13.59
N ALA A 66 -7.49 -11.55 12.83
CA ALA A 66 -6.80 -10.44 12.18
C ALA A 66 -6.16 -9.49 13.21
N THR A 67 -6.88 -9.16 14.29
CA THR A 67 -6.36 -8.34 15.40
C THR A 67 -5.17 -9.02 16.07
N TRP A 68 -5.28 -10.33 16.32
CA TRP A 68 -4.19 -11.14 16.87
C TRP A 68 -2.97 -11.13 15.96
N VAL A 69 -3.13 -11.42 14.67
CA VAL A 69 -2.04 -11.44 13.69
C VAL A 69 -1.36 -10.06 13.59
N VAL A 70 -2.13 -8.96 13.57
CA VAL A 70 -1.54 -7.60 13.52
C VAL A 70 -0.84 -7.26 14.82
N SER A 71 -1.37 -7.72 15.97
CA SER A 71 -0.73 -7.56 17.27
C SER A 71 0.59 -8.32 17.36
N GLU A 72 0.60 -9.58 16.90
CA GLU A 72 1.79 -10.44 16.86
C GLU A 72 2.83 -9.87 15.90
N LEU A 73 2.46 -9.53 14.66
CA LEU A 73 3.39 -8.95 13.69
C LEU A 73 4.08 -7.70 14.23
N ARG A 74 3.37 -6.91 15.04
CA ARG A 74 3.93 -5.75 15.68
C ARG A 74 4.96 -6.10 16.78
N THR A 75 4.72 -7.13 17.57
CA THR A 75 5.67 -7.56 18.63
C THR A 75 6.87 -8.29 18.04
N THR A 76 6.66 -9.16 17.04
CA THR A 76 7.75 -9.98 16.47
C THR A 76 8.57 -9.26 15.41
N ARG A 77 7.96 -8.38 14.59
CA ARG A 77 8.63 -7.70 13.45
C ARG A 77 8.16 -6.25 13.26
N PRO A 78 8.49 -5.33 14.18
CA PRO A 78 8.04 -3.93 14.13
C PRO A 78 8.51 -3.15 12.88
N ASP A 79 9.57 -3.63 12.21
CA ASP A 79 10.14 -3.03 11.01
C ASP A 79 9.64 -3.66 9.70
N ASP A 80 8.90 -4.77 9.75
CA ASP A 80 8.31 -5.40 8.57
C ASP A 80 6.94 -4.82 8.24
N GLY A 81 6.67 -4.66 6.94
CA GLY A 81 5.40 -4.17 6.43
C GLY A 81 4.22 -5.10 6.70
N CYS A 82 3.03 -4.53 6.92
CA CYS A 82 1.77 -5.28 6.89
C CYS A 82 1.58 -5.88 5.48
N GLY A 83 1.77 -7.18 5.37
CA GLY A 83 1.94 -7.95 4.13
C GLY A 83 0.82 -7.93 3.07
N CYS A 84 -0.14 -7.00 3.10
CA CYS A 84 -1.13 -6.84 2.02
C CYS A 84 -0.48 -6.51 0.66
N PHE A 85 0.76 -6.01 0.62
CA PHE A 85 1.58 -5.85 -0.60
C PHE A 85 2.94 -6.59 -0.51
N GLY A 86 3.10 -7.55 0.40
CA GLY A 86 4.40 -8.21 0.66
C GLY A 86 5.50 -7.23 1.10
N ARG A 87 6.78 -7.55 0.82
CA ARG A 87 7.98 -6.70 1.12
C ARG A 87 7.96 -5.29 0.48
N LEU A 88 6.93 -4.93 -0.28
CA LEU A 88 6.82 -3.65 -1.00
C LEU A 88 6.10 -2.56 -0.20
N SER A 89 5.31 -2.90 0.84
CA SER A 89 4.70 -1.88 1.72
C SER A 89 5.61 -1.62 2.93
N ARG A 90 6.38 -0.53 2.89
CA ARG A 90 7.22 -0.07 4.03
C ARG A 90 6.42 0.75 5.07
N ILE A 91 5.10 0.62 5.09
CA ILE A 91 4.27 1.34 6.06
C ILE A 91 4.30 0.54 7.37
N ARG A 92 4.93 1.13 8.38
CA ARG A 92 5.04 0.56 9.73
C ARG A 92 3.66 0.29 10.34
N ILE A 93 3.49 -0.86 10.98
CA ILE A 93 2.28 -1.21 11.74
C ILE A 93 2.31 -0.41 13.06
N GLY A 94 1.49 0.65 13.14
CA GLY A 94 1.38 1.48 14.34
C GLY A 94 0.36 0.97 15.36
N TRP A 95 0.41 1.49 16.60
CA TRP A 95 -0.61 1.20 17.65
C TRP A 95 -2.03 1.54 17.19
N ARG A 96 -2.17 2.52 16.30
CA ARG A 96 -3.46 2.92 15.70
C ARG A 96 -4.05 1.82 14.82
N THR A 97 -3.22 1.05 14.10
CA THR A 97 -3.68 -0.06 13.26
C THR A 97 -4.28 -1.16 14.13
N VAL A 98 -3.56 -1.57 15.19
CA VAL A 98 -4.04 -2.57 16.15
C VAL A 98 -5.34 -2.10 16.81
N ALA A 99 -5.38 -0.86 17.29
CA ALA A 99 -6.57 -0.27 17.91
C ALA A 99 -7.77 -0.26 16.95
N ARG A 100 -7.57 0.06 15.67
CA ARG A 100 -8.64 0.03 14.67
C ARG A 100 -9.19 -1.37 14.46
N THR A 101 -8.32 -2.36 14.26
CA THR A 101 -8.76 -3.76 14.11
C THR A 101 -9.49 -4.26 15.35
N ALA A 102 -9.00 -3.92 16.56
CA ALA A 102 -9.64 -4.27 17.81
C ALA A 102 -11.02 -3.60 17.98
N LEU A 103 -11.15 -2.32 17.60
CA LEU A 103 -12.43 -1.61 17.61
C LEU A 103 -13.44 -2.26 16.67
N ILE A 104 -13.04 -2.58 15.42
CA ILE A 104 -13.90 -3.25 14.46
C ILE A 104 -14.29 -4.66 14.95
N ALA A 105 -13.37 -5.39 15.59
CA ALA A 105 -13.68 -6.66 16.23
C ALA A 105 -14.69 -6.51 17.38
N GLY A 106 -14.60 -5.45 18.18
CA GLY A 106 -15.55 -5.12 19.24
C GLY A 106 -16.95 -4.80 18.70
N VAL A 107 -17.04 -4.02 17.61
CA VAL A 107 -18.30 -3.75 16.89
C VAL A 107 -18.92 -5.06 16.38
N ALA A 108 -18.12 -5.92 15.76
CA ALA A 108 -18.60 -7.22 15.27
C ALA A 108 -19.08 -8.13 16.38
N PHE A 109 -18.40 -8.10 17.53
CA PHE A 109 -18.82 -8.82 18.72
C PHE A 109 -20.19 -8.30 19.17
N ALA A 110 -20.34 -6.99 19.37
CA ALA A 110 -21.61 -6.38 19.76
C ALA A 110 -22.75 -6.71 18.76
N ALA A 111 -22.48 -6.76 17.46
CA ALA A 111 -23.45 -7.15 16.43
C ALA A 111 -23.99 -8.59 16.58
N CYS A 112 -23.32 -9.48 17.33
CA CYS A 112 -23.81 -10.84 17.57
C CYS A 112 -25.18 -10.86 18.28
N TRP A 113 -25.46 -9.85 19.10
CA TRP A 113 -26.70 -9.74 19.88
C TRP A 113 -27.83 -9.00 19.16
N ALA A 114 -27.63 -8.56 17.91
CA ALA A 114 -28.69 -7.90 17.16
C ALA A 114 -29.86 -8.87 16.88
N PRO A 115 -31.09 -8.60 17.30
CA PRO A 115 -32.20 -9.54 17.16
C PRO A 115 -32.81 -9.58 15.74
N MET A 116 -32.16 -8.95 14.75
CA MET A 116 -32.69 -8.65 13.42
C MET A 116 -31.62 -8.82 12.34
N ALA A 117 -32.06 -9.00 11.09
CA ALA A 117 -31.18 -9.03 9.92
C ALA A 117 -30.83 -7.60 9.47
N GLY A 118 -29.72 -7.44 8.74
CA GLY A 118 -29.24 -6.10 8.33
C GLY A 118 -30.24 -5.34 7.44
N TRP A 119 -31.02 -6.05 6.62
CA TRP A 119 -32.03 -5.42 5.76
C TRP A 119 -33.19 -4.80 6.54
N GLU A 120 -33.55 -5.37 7.69
CA GLU A 120 -34.65 -4.90 8.55
C GLU A 120 -34.29 -3.55 9.15
N VAL A 121 -33.02 -3.37 9.57
CA VAL A 121 -32.49 -2.10 10.08
C VAL A 121 -32.55 -0.99 9.01
N PHE A 122 -32.33 -1.33 7.74
CA PHE A 122 -32.45 -0.37 6.63
C PHE A 122 -33.91 -0.06 6.27
N ALA A 123 -34.81 -1.03 6.40
CA ALA A 123 -36.20 -0.90 6.03
C ALA A 123 -37.01 -0.04 7.01
N ASP A 124 -36.61 0.00 8.29
CA ASP A 124 -37.28 0.78 9.35
C ASP A 124 -37.12 2.32 9.22
N GLY A 125 -36.35 2.80 8.23
CA GLY A 125 -36.21 4.22 7.92
C GLY A 125 -35.19 4.97 8.80
N PRO A 126 -35.04 6.30 8.63
CA PRO A 126 -34.01 7.06 9.32
C PRO A 126 -34.28 7.18 10.82
N GLY A 127 -33.55 6.39 11.59
CA GLY A 127 -33.64 6.31 13.06
C GLY A 127 -32.34 6.68 13.78
N LEU A 128 -32.28 6.44 15.09
CA LEU A 128 -31.07 6.67 15.88
C LEU A 128 -29.93 5.74 15.44
N ALA A 129 -30.25 4.57 14.89
CA ALA A 129 -29.29 3.64 14.30
C ALA A 129 -28.40 4.29 13.21
N GLU A 130 -28.94 5.16 12.36
CA GLU A 130 -28.15 5.87 11.34
C GLU A 130 -27.19 6.89 11.97
N VAL A 131 -27.62 7.56 13.04
CA VAL A 131 -26.76 8.49 13.79
C VAL A 131 -25.59 7.75 14.42
N PHE A 132 -25.85 6.58 15.04
CA PHE A 132 -24.79 5.72 15.57
C PHE A 132 -23.86 5.21 14.47
N LEU A 133 -24.40 4.76 13.33
CA LEU A 133 -23.63 4.34 12.17
C LEU A 133 -22.66 5.45 11.71
N VAL A 134 -23.16 6.67 11.49
CA VAL A 134 -22.34 7.80 11.04
C VAL A 134 -21.30 8.17 12.09
N ALA A 135 -21.69 8.22 13.37
CA ALA A 135 -20.78 8.54 14.46
C ALA A 135 -19.65 7.50 14.59
N GLU A 136 -19.96 6.21 14.51
CA GLU A 136 -18.97 5.14 14.60
C GLU A 136 -18.05 5.09 13.38
N LEU A 137 -18.60 5.28 12.16
CA LEU A 137 -17.78 5.42 10.97
C LEU A 137 -16.85 6.63 11.08
N ALA A 138 -17.30 7.75 11.66
CA ALA A 138 -16.46 8.92 11.90
C ALA A 138 -15.34 8.61 12.92
N VAL A 139 -15.62 7.88 14.00
CA VAL A 139 -14.60 7.44 14.97
C VAL A 139 -13.59 6.51 14.29
N ILE A 140 -14.05 5.52 13.54
CA ILE A 140 -13.19 4.59 12.80
C ILE A 140 -12.32 5.35 11.78
N ALA A 141 -12.88 6.34 11.08
CA ALA A 141 -12.17 7.17 10.12
C ALA A 141 -11.15 8.11 10.78
N ALA A 142 -11.46 8.66 11.96
CA ALA A 142 -10.55 9.49 12.74
C ALA A 142 -9.38 8.68 13.32
N VAL A 143 -9.63 7.43 13.71
CA VAL A 143 -8.59 6.50 14.17
C VAL A 143 -7.76 5.95 12.99
N SER A 144 -8.31 5.94 11.77
CA SER A 144 -7.63 5.51 10.55
C SER A 144 -6.68 6.59 10.00
N PRO A 145 -5.35 6.40 10.06
CA PRO A 145 -4.38 7.39 9.58
C PRO A 145 -4.36 7.57 8.05
N GLU A 146 -5.09 6.74 7.30
CA GLU A 146 -5.14 6.82 5.84
C GLU A 146 -5.95 8.03 5.34
N SER A 147 -6.88 8.58 6.12
CA SER A 147 -7.62 9.80 5.77
C SER A 147 -6.69 11.02 5.74
N ALA A 148 -5.81 11.17 6.73
CA ALA A 148 -4.79 12.21 6.77
C ALA A 148 -3.71 12.04 5.68
N ALA A 149 -3.36 10.79 5.33
CA ALA A 149 -2.41 10.50 4.26
C ALA A 149 -3.00 10.72 2.85
N LEU A 150 -4.30 10.50 2.66
CA LEU A 150 -5.02 10.84 1.42
C LEU A 150 -5.15 12.36 1.23
N LEU A 151 -5.39 13.11 2.32
CA LEU A 151 -5.39 14.58 2.30
C LEU A 151 -3.98 15.18 2.14
N LYS A 152 -2.95 14.48 2.62
CA LYS A 152 -1.54 14.86 2.45
C LYS A 152 -0.83 14.01 1.40
N ARG A 153 -1.49 13.72 0.28
CA ARG A 153 -0.84 13.13 -0.89
C ARG A 153 0.01 14.19 -1.61
N ALA A 154 0.94 14.82 -0.90
CA ALA A 154 2.11 15.39 -1.52
C ALA A 154 2.82 14.21 -2.18
N ALA A 155 2.96 14.23 -3.50
CA ALA A 155 3.73 13.23 -4.22
C ALA A 155 5.07 13.08 -3.50
N VAL A 156 5.40 11.86 -3.03
CA VAL A 156 6.69 11.61 -2.39
C VAL A 156 7.75 12.16 -3.35
N PRO A 157 8.56 13.16 -2.94
CA PRO A 157 9.56 13.76 -3.81
C PRO A 157 10.45 12.67 -4.40
N CYS A 158 10.85 12.79 -5.66
CA CYS A 158 11.55 11.72 -6.36
C CYS A 158 12.88 11.33 -5.66
N GLU A 159 13.50 12.28 -4.95
CA GLU A 159 14.69 12.12 -4.12
C GLU A 159 14.45 11.20 -2.92
N ARG A 160 13.20 11.01 -2.49
CA ARG A 160 12.81 10.10 -1.40
C ARG A 160 12.01 8.90 -1.89
N ARG A 161 11.65 8.86 -3.18
CA ARG A 161 10.86 7.77 -3.75
C ARG A 161 11.68 6.47 -3.74
N PRO A 162 11.20 5.40 -3.10
CA PRO A 162 11.84 4.11 -3.19
C PRO A 162 11.58 3.49 -4.57
N VAL A 163 12.62 3.33 -5.38
CA VAL A 163 12.54 2.65 -6.68
C VAL A 163 13.52 1.47 -6.69
N PRO A 164 13.03 0.22 -6.86
CA PRO A 164 13.87 -0.96 -7.04
C PRO A 164 14.84 -0.80 -8.21
N LEU A 165 16.06 -1.34 -8.10
CA LEU A 165 17.05 -1.29 -9.18
C LEU A 165 16.52 -1.95 -10.48
N THR A 166 15.77 -3.04 -10.35
CA THR A 166 15.14 -3.75 -11.46
C THR A 166 14.22 -2.88 -12.31
N ASP A 167 13.51 -1.93 -11.68
CA ASP A 167 12.63 -1.03 -12.40
C ASP A 167 13.43 0.04 -13.15
N THR A 168 14.51 0.55 -12.54
CA THR A 168 15.47 1.43 -13.23
C THR A 168 16.09 0.74 -14.43
N LEU A 169 16.53 -0.51 -14.29
CA LEU A 169 17.10 -1.28 -15.40
C LEU A 169 16.07 -1.53 -16.51
N ARG A 170 14.80 -1.77 -16.16
CA ARG A 170 13.73 -1.90 -17.15
C ARG A 170 13.54 -0.62 -17.96
N VAL A 171 13.52 0.54 -17.30
CA VAL A 171 13.44 1.85 -17.95
C VAL A 171 14.66 2.09 -18.83
N LEU A 172 15.86 1.83 -18.31
CA LEU A 172 17.10 1.92 -19.05
C LEU A 172 17.04 1.07 -20.32
N HIS A 173 16.79 -0.24 -20.19
CA HIS A 173 16.79 -1.18 -21.31
C HIS A 173 15.70 -0.88 -22.35
N GLY A 174 14.60 -0.25 -21.96
CA GLY A 174 13.55 0.22 -22.86
C GLY A 174 13.85 1.54 -23.58
N SER A 175 14.87 2.28 -23.14
CA SER A 175 15.17 3.63 -23.64
C SER A 175 15.86 3.64 -25.01
N ALA A 176 15.76 4.78 -25.71
CA ALA A 176 16.50 5.01 -26.95
C ALA A 176 18.03 5.06 -26.71
N ALA A 177 18.45 5.59 -25.55
CA ALA A 177 19.85 5.64 -25.15
C ALA A 177 20.45 4.23 -25.06
N TRP A 178 19.73 3.28 -24.46
CA TRP A 178 20.17 1.88 -24.40
C TRP A 178 20.21 1.21 -25.76
N ARG A 179 19.23 1.44 -26.64
CA ARG A 179 19.30 0.93 -28.02
C ARG A 179 20.51 1.45 -28.79
N LYS A 180 20.94 2.68 -28.50
CA LYS A 180 22.08 3.33 -29.18
C LYS A 180 23.44 2.91 -28.62
N HIS A 181 23.56 2.75 -27.30
CA HIS A 181 24.85 2.58 -26.63
C HIS A 181 24.98 1.28 -25.82
N GLY A 182 23.89 0.56 -25.57
CA GLY A 182 23.83 -0.59 -24.67
C GLY A 182 24.23 -1.94 -25.30
N ALA A 183 24.47 -1.98 -26.61
CA ALA A 183 24.80 -3.23 -27.29
C ALA A 183 26.14 -3.80 -26.78
N GLY A 184 26.10 -5.00 -26.19
CA GLY A 184 27.28 -5.71 -25.70
C GLY A 184 27.76 -5.31 -24.30
N LEU A 185 27.02 -4.45 -23.58
CA LEU A 185 27.30 -4.14 -22.19
C LEU A 185 26.85 -5.29 -21.27
N GLY A 186 27.65 -5.57 -20.23
CA GLY A 186 27.35 -6.57 -19.20
C GLY A 186 26.53 -5.99 -18.05
N GLU A 187 26.88 -6.33 -16.81
CA GLU A 187 26.31 -5.70 -15.62
C GLU A 187 27.03 -4.37 -15.30
N PRO A 188 26.33 -3.39 -14.69
CA PRO A 188 26.96 -2.14 -14.29
C PRO A 188 28.02 -2.38 -13.21
N SER A 189 29.18 -1.74 -13.35
CA SER A 189 30.27 -1.80 -12.37
C SER A 189 29.99 -0.98 -11.12
N ASP A 190 29.24 0.12 -11.26
CA ASP A 190 28.81 0.96 -10.15
C ASP A 190 27.40 1.51 -10.38
N VAL A 191 26.67 1.68 -9.28
CA VAL A 191 25.30 2.20 -9.27
C VAL A 191 25.11 3.07 -8.03
N TRP A 192 24.90 4.36 -8.24
CA TRP A 192 24.52 5.29 -7.17
C TRP A 192 23.32 6.14 -7.56
N ARG A 193 22.85 6.93 -6.61
CA ARG A 193 21.71 7.81 -6.77
C ARG A 193 22.05 9.19 -6.23
N GLU A 194 21.78 10.21 -7.04
CA GLU A 194 21.91 11.60 -6.65
C GLU A 194 20.60 12.30 -7.00
N LEU A 195 19.98 12.92 -6.00
CA LEU A 195 18.65 13.53 -6.13
C LEU A 195 17.64 12.56 -6.78
N CYS A 196 17.03 12.96 -7.90
CA CYS A 196 16.06 12.18 -8.65
C CYS A 196 16.68 11.31 -9.75
N TRP A 197 18.00 11.23 -9.83
CA TRP A 197 18.69 10.47 -10.87
C TRP A 197 19.39 9.25 -10.27
N ARG A 198 19.27 8.12 -10.98
CA ARG A 198 20.07 6.94 -10.71
C ARG A 198 21.09 6.77 -11.83
N PHE A 199 22.35 6.69 -11.44
CA PHE A 199 23.48 6.55 -12.35
C PHE A 199 23.92 5.10 -12.40
N LEU A 200 24.20 4.60 -13.60
CA LEU A 200 24.68 3.25 -13.84
C LEU A 200 25.92 3.35 -14.73
N VAL A 201 27.04 2.84 -14.23
CA VAL A 201 28.33 2.89 -14.92
C VAL A 201 28.62 1.55 -15.55
N TYR A 202 28.98 1.57 -16.82
CA TYR A 202 29.42 0.39 -17.56
C TYR A 202 30.84 0.60 -18.05
N PRO A 203 31.75 -0.36 -17.80
CA PRO A 203 33.11 -0.29 -18.34
C PRO A 203 33.07 -0.49 -19.86
N VAL A 204 33.76 0.39 -20.59
CA VAL A 204 33.88 0.31 -22.06
C VAL A 204 35.34 0.50 -22.47
N ARG A 205 35.68 0.14 -23.72
CA ARG A 205 37.04 0.34 -24.21
C ARG A 205 37.36 1.84 -24.28
N GLY A 206 38.36 2.27 -23.48
CA GLY A 206 38.84 3.66 -23.46
C GLY A 206 38.10 4.58 -22.49
N GLY A 207 37.26 4.05 -21.60
CA GLY A 207 36.48 4.89 -20.69
C GLY A 207 35.40 4.13 -19.91
N GLU A 208 34.48 4.92 -19.41
CA GLU A 208 33.24 4.48 -18.79
C GLU A 208 32.06 5.07 -19.54
N LEU A 209 31.01 4.28 -19.70
CA LEU A 209 29.73 4.75 -20.21
C LEU A 209 28.76 4.86 -19.05
N VAL A 210 28.28 6.06 -18.78
CA VAL A 210 27.39 6.36 -17.66
C VAL A 210 25.99 6.62 -18.20
N PHE A 211 25.01 5.87 -17.72
CA PHE A 211 23.60 6.17 -17.95
C PHE A 211 23.01 6.85 -16.72
N ALA A 212 22.34 7.98 -16.92
CA ALA A 212 21.55 8.66 -15.91
C ALA A 212 20.07 8.41 -16.19
N VAL A 213 19.36 7.76 -15.25
CA VAL A 213 17.94 7.44 -15.34
C VAL A 213 17.16 8.28 -14.34
N SER A 214 16.23 9.09 -14.82
CA SER A 214 15.36 9.91 -13.98
C SER A 214 14.27 9.07 -13.32
N ILE A 215 14.19 9.16 -11.99
CA ILE A 215 13.14 8.57 -11.16
C ILE A 215 11.84 9.39 -11.24
N ALA A 216 11.93 10.65 -11.68
CA ALA A 216 10.79 11.56 -11.75
C ALA A 216 9.87 11.21 -12.93
N ASP A 217 10.45 11.10 -14.12
CA ASP A 217 9.76 11.00 -15.41
C ASP A 217 10.24 9.86 -16.32
N GLY A 218 11.29 9.12 -15.91
CA GLY A 218 11.83 8.02 -16.69
C GLY A 218 12.74 8.44 -17.85
N GLU A 219 13.14 9.71 -17.93
CA GLU A 219 14.13 10.17 -18.91
C GLU A 219 15.45 9.42 -18.72
N VAL A 220 16.13 9.08 -19.82
CA VAL A 220 17.43 8.40 -19.81
C VAL A 220 18.44 9.18 -20.64
N ARG A 221 19.56 9.53 -20.02
CA ARG A 221 20.71 10.20 -20.67
C ARG A 221 21.93 9.29 -20.61
N ALA A 222 22.84 9.43 -21.57
CA ALA A 222 24.08 8.70 -21.61
C ALA A 222 25.26 9.67 -21.78
N ALA A 223 26.38 9.38 -21.11
CA ALA A 223 27.62 10.14 -21.24
C ALA A 223 28.81 9.18 -21.29
N HIS A 224 29.76 9.46 -22.19
CA HIS A 224 31.02 8.74 -22.24
C HIS A 224 32.08 9.52 -21.45
N VAL A 225 32.64 8.90 -20.43
CA VAL A 225 33.69 9.47 -19.59
C VAL A 225 35.00 8.82 -20.02
N PRO A 226 35.89 9.54 -20.73
CA PRO A 226 37.18 8.98 -21.12
C PRO A 226 38.04 8.75 -19.88
N VAL A 227 38.85 7.69 -19.88
CA VAL A 227 39.93 7.56 -18.90
C VAL A 227 40.94 8.67 -19.20
N LEU A 228 40.99 9.71 -18.36
CA LEU A 228 42.06 10.69 -18.45
C LEU A 228 43.36 10.01 -18.03
N PRO A 229 44.47 10.17 -18.78
CA PRO A 229 45.77 9.75 -18.29
C PRO A 229 46.05 10.47 -16.97
N GLU A 230 46.48 9.74 -15.93
CA GLU A 230 46.77 10.28 -14.60
C GLU A 230 47.69 11.51 -14.74
N ARG A 231 47.11 12.70 -14.58
CA ARG A 231 47.89 13.92 -14.47
C ARG A 231 48.36 14.00 -13.03
N ASN A 232 49.61 13.63 -12.82
CA ASN A 232 50.33 13.87 -11.57
C ASN A 232 50.07 15.31 -11.09
N GLY A 233 49.39 15.46 -9.95
CA GLY A 233 49.29 16.70 -9.20
C GLY A 233 48.17 17.66 -9.61
N SER A 234 47.16 17.75 -8.73
CA SER A 234 46.39 18.97 -8.41
C SER A 234 45.42 19.51 -9.47
N GLY A 235 44.11 19.39 -9.22
CA GLY A 235 43.12 20.36 -9.69
C GLY A 235 41.87 19.82 -10.37
N LEU A 236 40.72 19.99 -9.68
CA LEU A 236 39.35 20.14 -10.17
C LEU A 236 38.71 18.95 -10.93
N LEU A 237 37.85 18.22 -10.20
CA LEU A 237 36.81 17.33 -10.72
C LEU A 237 36.02 18.04 -11.84
N SER A 238 36.21 17.59 -13.08
CA SER A 238 35.39 18.01 -14.21
C SER A 238 34.08 17.24 -14.16
N ALA A 239 32.95 17.95 -14.08
CA ALA A 239 31.63 17.34 -14.14
C ALA A 239 31.42 16.69 -15.53
N PRO A 240 30.78 15.50 -15.60
CA PRO A 240 30.48 14.87 -16.88
C PRO A 240 29.51 15.74 -17.69
N VAL A 241 29.83 15.95 -18.97
CA VAL A 241 28.96 16.64 -19.93
C VAL A 241 28.03 15.61 -20.55
N PHE A 242 26.73 15.77 -20.31
CA PHE A 242 25.69 14.94 -20.92
C PHE A 242 25.35 15.48 -22.31
N VAL A 243 25.23 14.58 -23.31
CA VAL A 243 24.78 14.86 -24.68
C VAL A 243 23.43 14.20 -24.92
#